data_AF-A0A2E3DKM6-F1
#
_entry.id   AF-A0A2E3DKM6-F1
#
_cell.length_a   1.000
_cell.length_b   1.000
_cell.length_c   1.000
_cell.angle_alpha   90.00
_cell.angle_beta   90.00
_cell.angle_gamma   90.00
#
_symmetry.space_group_name_H-M   'P 1'
#
loop_
_entity.id
_entity.type
_entity.pdbx_description
1 polymer ?
#
loop_
_entity_poly.entity_id
_entity_poly.type
_entity_poly.pdbx_seq_one_letter_code
_entity_poly.pdbx_strand_id
1 'polypeptide(L)'
;MSDSNLITSKQIESIGGQTRRFKSGLLHTIDLGASGRIINDQWLQNLRGQAKLVELNLQGTAITDQALEVLSTLTSLETLDLSATAVTDKALETLGTMHHLIVLSLTGSKVTQEKVRELRASMINTRIIHVE
;
A
#
# COMPACT_ATOMS: atom_id res chain seq x y z
N MET A 1 -21.81 -16.11 -4.99
CA MET A 1 -22.02 -15.00 -4.04
C MET A 1 -20.63 -14.50 -3.67
N SER A 2 -20.15 -13.34 -4.06
CA SER A 2 -20.74 -12.19 -4.76
C SER A 2 -19.75 -11.76 -5.82
N ASP A 3 -20.22 -11.26 -6.97
CA ASP A 3 -19.41 -10.37 -7.79
C ASP A 3 -19.18 -9.12 -6.95
N SER A 4 -18.10 -9.16 -6.15
CA SER A 4 -17.63 -8.04 -5.37
C SER A 4 -17.43 -6.90 -6.36
N ASN A 5 -18.05 -5.76 -6.08
CA ASN A 5 -17.91 -4.53 -6.83
C ASN A 5 -16.49 -3.96 -6.61
N LEU A 6 -15.48 -4.73 -7.03
CA LEU A 6 -14.07 -4.39 -6.92
C LEU A 6 -13.83 -3.16 -7.77
N ILE A 7 -13.00 -2.26 -7.24
CA ILE A 7 -12.59 -1.09 -8.01
C ILE A 7 -11.95 -1.53 -9.35
N THR A 8 -12.34 -0.84 -10.42
CA THR A 8 -11.86 -1.13 -11.77
C THR A 8 -10.73 -0.17 -12.17
N SER A 9 -9.93 -0.55 -13.19
CA SER A 9 -8.96 0.36 -13.81
C SER A 9 -9.57 1.70 -14.21
N LYS A 10 -10.77 1.70 -14.78
CA LYS A 10 -11.45 2.94 -15.21
C LYS A 10 -11.74 3.88 -14.04
N GLN A 11 -12.16 3.34 -12.88
CA GLN A 11 -12.40 4.15 -11.69
C GLN A 11 -11.10 4.75 -11.15
N ILE A 12 -10.00 3.97 -11.15
CA ILE A 12 -8.68 4.44 -10.74
C ILE A 12 -8.14 5.49 -11.72
N GLU A 13 -8.29 5.27 -13.02
CA GLU A 13 -7.88 6.21 -14.07
C GLU A 13 -8.68 7.52 -14.02
N SER A 14 -9.97 7.47 -13.67
CA SER A 14 -10.83 8.67 -13.54
C SER A 14 -10.38 9.65 -12.45
N ILE A 15 -9.59 9.16 -11.48
CA ILE A 15 -9.00 9.97 -10.42
C ILE A 15 -7.53 10.30 -10.68
N GLY A 16 -7.00 9.99 -11.87
CA GLY A 16 -5.61 10.22 -12.26
C GLY A 16 -4.64 9.11 -11.84
N GLY A 17 -5.13 8.06 -11.18
CA GLY A 17 -4.31 6.89 -10.86
C GLY A 17 -3.99 6.07 -12.11
N GLN A 18 -2.97 5.23 -12.04
CA GLN A 18 -2.56 4.35 -13.13
C GLN A 18 -2.67 2.90 -12.69
N THR A 19 -2.94 2.00 -13.64
CA THR A 19 -3.01 0.57 -13.35
C THR A 19 -2.29 -0.26 -14.39
N ARG A 20 -1.80 -1.42 -13.96
CA ARG A 20 -1.46 -2.55 -14.85
C ARG A 20 -2.32 -3.74 -14.47
N ARG A 21 -2.59 -4.61 -15.44
CA ARG A 21 -3.42 -5.80 -15.26
C ARG A 21 -2.69 -7.05 -15.71
N PHE A 22 -3.03 -8.17 -15.09
CA PHE A 22 -2.72 -9.49 -15.63
C PHE A 22 -3.45 -9.71 -16.95
N LYS A 23 -3.00 -10.73 -17.72
CA LYS A 23 -3.72 -11.20 -18.91
C LYS A 23 -5.15 -11.64 -18.61
N SER A 24 -5.43 -12.06 -17.37
CA SER A 24 -6.77 -12.41 -16.89
C SER A 24 -7.69 -11.20 -16.67
N GLY A 25 -7.16 -9.97 -16.72
CA GLY A 25 -7.92 -8.73 -16.48
C GLY A 25 -7.93 -8.26 -15.02
N LEU A 26 -7.39 -9.04 -14.07
CA LEU A 26 -7.25 -8.61 -12.68
C LEU A 26 -6.17 -7.52 -12.53
N LEU A 27 -6.36 -6.60 -11.58
CA LEU A 27 -5.37 -5.57 -11.26
C LEU A 27 -4.09 -6.21 -10.71
N HIS A 28 -2.95 -5.82 -11.27
CA HIS A 28 -1.60 -6.21 -10.84
C HIS A 28 -0.92 -5.07 -10.10
N THR A 29 -0.90 -3.88 -10.72
CA THR A 29 -0.28 -2.66 -10.17
C THR A 29 -1.33 -1.58 -10.06
N ILE A 30 -1.29 -0.81 -8.97
CA ILE A 30 -2.01 0.45 -8.80
C ILE A 30 -1.00 1.52 -8.39
N ASP A 31 -0.95 2.62 -9.15
CA ASP A 31 -0.20 3.82 -8.79
C ASP A 31 -1.16 4.98 -8.52
N LEU A 32 -1.10 5.50 -7.31
CA LEU A 32 -1.91 6.64 -6.85
C LEU A 32 -1.06 7.84 -6.44
N GLY A 33 0.27 7.73 -6.46
CA GLY A 33 1.17 8.78 -6.01
C GLY A 33 1.17 9.99 -6.96
N ALA A 34 0.96 9.75 -8.25
CA ALA A 34 0.81 10.78 -9.27
C ALA A 34 -0.67 11.10 -9.60
N SER A 35 -1.63 10.71 -8.76
CA SER A 35 -3.06 10.86 -9.07
C SER A 35 -3.53 12.31 -9.19
N GLY A 36 -2.78 13.27 -8.64
CA GLY A 36 -3.19 14.68 -8.60
C GLY A 36 -4.43 14.92 -7.72
N ARG A 37 -4.86 13.92 -6.94
CA ARG A 37 -5.98 14.00 -6.00
C ARG A 37 -5.54 13.66 -4.58
N ILE A 38 -6.35 14.10 -3.62
CA ILE A 38 -6.19 13.72 -2.22
C ILE A 38 -6.73 12.31 -2.06
N ILE A 39 -5.83 11.34 -1.98
CA ILE A 39 -6.13 9.96 -1.59
C ILE A 39 -5.96 9.84 -0.08
N ASN A 40 -6.98 9.38 0.62
CA ASN A 40 -7.01 9.23 2.08
C ASN A 40 -7.53 7.84 2.48
N ASP A 41 -7.56 7.55 3.78
CA ASP A 41 -7.96 6.25 4.32
C ASP A 41 -9.37 5.84 3.88
N GLN A 42 -10.29 6.81 3.78
CA GLN A 42 -11.66 6.56 3.33
C GLN A 42 -11.73 6.14 1.85
N TRP A 43 -10.91 6.76 0.99
CA TRP A 43 -10.82 6.35 -0.40
C TRP A 43 -10.19 4.96 -0.52
N LEU A 44 -9.20 4.65 0.31
CA LEU A 44 -8.49 3.37 0.25
C LEU A 44 -9.40 2.16 0.52
N GLN A 45 -10.54 2.36 1.20
CA GLN A 45 -11.58 1.35 1.37
C GLN A 45 -12.04 0.70 0.04
N ASN A 46 -11.95 1.42 -1.07
CA ASN A 46 -12.28 0.89 -2.40
C ASN A 46 -11.32 -0.22 -2.88
N LEU A 47 -10.13 -0.34 -2.28
CA LEU A 47 -9.16 -1.41 -2.60
C LEU A 47 -9.47 -2.74 -1.87
N ARG A 48 -10.43 -2.76 -0.94
CA ARG A 48 -10.81 -4.00 -0.24
C ARG A 48 -11.16 -5.10 -1.23
N GLY A 49 -10.65 -6.31 -0.96
CA GLY A 49 -10.90 -7.49 -1.78
C GLY A 49 -10.01 -7.61 -3.02
N GLN A 50 -9.11 -6.66 -3.29
CA GLN A 50 -8.08 -6.77 -4.34
C GLN A 50 -6.94 -7.73 -3.92
N ALA A 51 -7.29 -8.95 -3.52
CA ALA A 51 -6.35 -9.94 -2.97
C ALA A 51 -5.27 -10.41 -3.95
N LYS A 52 -5.37 -10.02 -5.24
CA LYS A 52 -4.38 -10.33 -6.29
C LYS A 52 -3.49 -9.14 -6.67
N LEU A 53 -3.68 -7.98 -6.02
CA LEU A 53 -2.81 -6.83 -6.24
C LEU A 53 -1.40 -7.15 -5.73
N VAL A 54 -0.39 -6.84 -6.56
CA VAL A 54 1.02 -7.16 -6.30
C VAL A 54 1.81 -5.90 -5.97
N GLU A 55 1.52 -4.79 -6.66
CA GLU A 55 2.23 -3.52 -6.50
C GLU A 55 1.25 -2.39 -6.18
N LEU A 56 1.53 -1.62 -5.14
CA LEU A 56 0.74 -0.47 -4.74
C LEU A 56 1.63 0.72 -4.37
N ASN A 57 1.50 1.80 -5.13
CA ASN A 57 2.17 3.07 -4.85
C ASN A 57 1.18 4.08 -4.24
N LEU A 58 1.42 4.48 -2.99
CA LEU A 58 0.67 5.49 -2.22
C LEU A 58 1.55 6.68 -1.83
N GLN A 59 2.68 6.87 -2.52
CA GLN A 59 3.62 7.95 -2.24
C GLN A 59 2.90 9.31 -2.22
N GLY A 60 3.14 10.12 -1.17
CA GLY A 60 2.62 11.48 -1.08
C GLY A 60 1.11 11.58 -0.88
N THR A 61 0.42 10.47 -0.61
CA THR A 61 -1.01 10.48 -0.31
C THR A 61 -1.28 10.80 1.16
N ALA A 62 -2.51 11.23 1.46
CA ALA A 62 -2.95 11.62 2.80
C ALA A 62 -3.45 10.42 3.64
N ILE A 63 -2.79 9.27 3.51
CA ILE A 63 -3.12 8.08 4.31
C ILE A 63 -2.44 8.10 5.68
N THR A 64 -3.09 7.46 6.65
CA THR A 64 -2.63 7.30 8.04
C THR A 64 -2.57 5.84 8.44
N ASP A 65 -2.29 5.55 9.71
CA ASP A 65 -2.30 4.19 10.25
C ASP A 65 -3.65 3.46 10.03
N GLN A 66 -4.76 4.17 9.84
CA GLN A 66 -6.07 3.56 9.56
C GLN A 66 -6.11 2.84 8.21
N ALA A 67 -5.34 3.29 7.22
CA ALA A 67 -5.24 2.62 5.92
C ALA A 67 -4.77 1.17 6.04
N LEU A 68 -4.03 0.82 7.10
CA LEU A 68 -3.46 -0.52 7.28
C LEU A 68 -4.53 -1.59 7.50
N GLU A 69 -5.74 -1.22 7.95
CA GLU A 69 -6.90 -2.12 8.00
C GLU A 69 -7.27 -2.65 6.60
N VAL A 70 -7.08 -1.84 5.55
CA VAL A 70 -7.31 -2.28 4.18
C VAL A 70 -6.06 -2.91 3.59
N LEU A 71 -4.89 -2.30 3.78
CA LEU A 71 -3.63 -2.77 3.18
C LEU A 71 -3.28 -4.19 3.62
N SER A 72 -3.53 -4.54 4.88
CA SER A 72 -3.31 -5.90 5.40
C SER A 72 -4.19 -6.97 4.73
N THR A 73 -5.31 -6.59 4.10
CA THR A 73 -6.17 -7.51 3.34
C THR A 73 -5.65 -7.81 1.93
N LEU A 74 -4.65 -7.07 1.46
CA LEU A 74 -4.03 -7.25 0.15
C LEU A 74 -2.97 -8.34 0.22
N THR A 75 -3.42 -9.58 0.37
CA THR A 75 -2.57 -10.71 0.76
C THR A 75 -1.52 -11.13 -0.28
N SER A 76 -1.63 -10.68 -1.54
CA SER A 76 -0.61 -10.92 -2.58
C SER A 76 0.34 -9.72 -2.78
N LEU A 77 0.29 -8.70 -1.92
CA LEU A 77 1.08 -7.50 -2.11
C LEU A 77 2.56 -7.77 -1.83
N GLU A 78 3.40 -7.51 -2.83
CA GLU A 78 4.85 -7.69 -2.78
C GLU A 78 5.59 -6.36 -2.71
N THR A 79 5.06 -5.31 -3.33
CA THR A 79 5.65 -3.96 -3.32
C THR A 79 4.65 -2.94 -2.81
N LEU A 80 5.05 -2.22 -1.76
CA LEU A 80 4.25 -1.15 -1.16
C LEU A 80 5.11 0.10 -0.95
N ASP A 81 4.66 1.21 -1.52
CA ASP A 81 5.27 2.52 -1.29
C ASP A 81 4.36 3.40 -0.42
N LEU A 82 4.81 3.70 0.81
CA LEU A 82 4.18 4.59 1.79
C LEU A 82 5.02 5.86 2.01
N SER A 83 5.91 6.20 1.08
CA SER A 83 6.79 7.36 1.22
C SER A 83 5.97 8.66 1.28
N ALA A 84 6.41 9.63 2.08
CA ALA A 84 5.75 10.92 2.25
C ALA A 84 4.26 10.82 2.66
N THR A 85 3.89 9.80 3.43
CA THR A 85 2.54 9.63 4.02
C THR A 85 2.55 9.96 5.52
N ALA A 86 1.37 9.95 6.15
CA ALA A 86 1.24 10.25 7.57
C ALA A 86 1.28 9.01 8.49
N VAL A 87 1.71 7.85 7.98
CA VAL A 87 1.89 6.62 8.79
C VAL A 87 2.96 6.81 9.86
N THR A 88 2.72 6.22 11.02
CA THR A 88 3.57 6.31 12.22
C THR A 88 4.10 4.94 12.62
N ASP A 89 4.89 4.88 13.71
CA ASP A 89 5.39 3.63 14.29
C ASP A 89 4.30 2.59 14.56
N LYS A 90 3.05 3.02 14.82
CA LYS A 90 1.91 2.11 15.02
C LYS A 90 1.61 1.26 13.78
N ALA A 91 1.80 1.80 12.58
CA ALA A 91 1.59 1.05 11.35
C ALA A 91 2.54 -0.14 11.23
N LEU A 92 3.72 -0.09 11.88
CA LEU A 92 4.72 -1.15 11.77
C LEU A 92 4.25 -2.47 12.42
N GLU A 93 3.39 -2.41 13.42
CA GLU A 93 2.78 -3.62 14.03
C GLU A 93 1.99 -4.41 12.98
N THR A 94 1.23 -3.70 12.13
CA THR A 94 0.46 -4.35 11.06
C THR A 94 1.34 -4.70 9.86
N LEU A 95 2.25 -3.81 9.44
CA LEU A 95 3.17 -4.07 8.32
C LEU A 95 4.04 -5.32 8.59
N GLY A 96 4.44 -5.55 9.84
CA GLY A 96 5.20 -6.74 10.25
C GLY A 96 4.49 -8.08 10.02
N THR A 97 3.16 -8.06 9.84
CA THR A 97 2.34 -9.25 9.53
C THR A 97 2.18 -9.49 8.03
N MET A 98 2.57 -8.54 7.18
CA MET A 98 2.42 -8.63 5.72
C MET A 98 3.59 -9.43 5.11
N HIS A 99 3.64 -10.72 5.41
CA HIS A 99 4.77 -11.61 5.12
C HIS A 99 5.09 -11.82 3.62
N HIS A 100 4.21 -11.37 2.72
CA HIS A 100 4.45 -11.40 1.28
C HIS A 100 5.18 -10.16 0.74
N LEU A 101 5.33 -9.10 1.55
CA LEU A 101 6.06 -7.91 1.13
C LEU A 101 7.54 -8.23 0.90
N ILE A 102 8.01 -7.89 -0.29
CA ILE A 102 9.41 -7.95 -0.71
C ILE A 102 10.03 -6.56 -0.64
N VAL A 103 9.25 -5.52 -0.96
CA VAL A 103 9.72 -4.12 -0.94
C VAL A 103 8.72 -3.25 -0.19
N LEU A 104 9.22 -2.51 0.80
CA LEU A 104 8.45 -1.54 1.57
C LEU A 104 9.23 -0.22 1.62
N SER A 105 8.65 0.87 1.12
CA SER A 105 9.23 2.21 1.26
C SER A 105 8.47 3.05 2.29
N LEU A 106 9.20 3.64 3.22
CA LEU A 106 8.71 4.49 4.32
C LEU A 106 9.40 5.87 4.35
N THR A 107 10.14 6.21 3.30
CA THR A 107 10.91 7.47 3.21
C THR A 107 10.02 8.68 3.42
N GLY A 108 10.37 9.56 4.37
CA GLY A 108 9.60 10.77 4.66
C GLY A 108 8.23 10.51 5.29
N SER A 109 7.98 9.30 5.81
CA SER A 109 6.84 9.03 6.70
C SER A 109 7.14 9.54 8.12
N LYS A 110 6.21 9.33 9.07
CA LYS A 110 6.42 9.68 10.49
C LYS A 110 6.96 8.51 11.32
N VAL A 111 7.47 7.48 10.65
CA VAL A 111 8.10 6.34 11.31
C VAL A 111 9.50 6.73 11.79
N THR A 112 9.88 6.25 12.97
CA THR A 112 11.20 6.48 13.54
C THR A 112 12.21 5.45 13.06
N GLN A 113 13.47 5.87 12.96
CA GLN A 113 14.56 4.95 12.60
C GLN A 113 14.69 3.77 13.58
N GLU A 114 14.44 4.00 14.88
CA GLU A 114 14.47 2.97 15.90
C GLU A 114 13.48 1.84 15.57
N LYS A 115 12.23 2.18 15.27
CA LYS A 115 11.22 1.16 14.93
C LYS A 115 11.44 0.51 13.57
N VAL A 116 12.04 1.19 12.61
CA VAL A 116 12.50 0.55 11.36
C VAL A 116 13.56 -0.52 11.63
N ARG A 117 14.49 -0.31 12.56
CA ARG A 117 15.51 -1.32 12.91
C ARG A 117 14.87 -2.57 13.51
N GLU A 118 13.88 -2.40 14.38
CA GLU A 118 13.11 -3.52 14.93
C GLU A 118 12.32 -4.27 13.84
N LEU A 119 11.65 -3.54 12.94
CA LEU A 119 10.90 -4.15 11.84
C LEU A 119 11.79 -4.95 10.88
N ARG A 120 13.03 -4.50 10.63
CA ARG A 120 14.01 -5.27 9.83
C ARG A 120 14.40 -6.59 10.46
N ALA A 121 14.35 -6.69 11.79
CA ALA A 121 14.64 -7.94 12.50
C ALA A 121 13.50 -8.95 12.37
N SER A 122 12.25 -8.50 12.19
CA SER A 122 11.10 -9.39 12.00
C SER A 122 10.82 -9.70 10.51
N MET A 123 11.01 -8.73 9.62
CA MET A 123 10.75 -8.85 8.18
C MET A 123 12.05 -9.12 7.39
N ILE A 124 12.73 -10.23 7.69
CA ILE A 124 14.07 -10.54 7.14
C ILE A 124 14.12 -10.69 5.61
N ASN A 125 12.99 -11.01 4.97
CA ASN A 125 12.88 -11.17 3.52
C ASN A 125 12.40 -9.90 2.81
N THR A 126 12.19 -8.81 3.56
CA THR A 126 11.64 -7.56 3.04
C THR A 126 12.73 -6.51 2.98
N ARG A 127 12.96 -5.99 1.78
CA ARG A 127 13.78 -4.79 1.57
C ARG A 127 12.99 -3.57 2.03
N ILE A 128 13.25 -3.13 3.25
CA ILE A 128 12.71 -1.88 3.78
C ILE A 128 13.59 -0.71 3.33
N ILE A 129 12.98 0.35 2.80
CA ILE A 129 13.62 1.60 2.37
C ILE A 129 13.12 2.70 3.30
N HIS A 130 14.04 3.36 4.00
CA HIS A 130 13.76 4.44 4.94
C HIS A 130 15.01 5.35 4.98
N VAL A 131 14.80 6.66 5.07
CA VAL A 131 15.87 7.66 5.21
C VAL A 131 15.60 8.51 6.44
N GLU A 132 16.66 8.87 7.16
CA GLU A 132 16.63 9.77 8.32
C GLU A 132 16.41 11.22 7.90
#